data_AF-A0A3D0YKD2-F1
#
_entry.id   AF-A0A3D0YKD2-F1
#
_cell.length_a   1.000
_cell.length_b   1.000
_cell.length_c   1.000
_cell.angle_alpha   90.00
_cell.angle_beta   90.00
_cell.angle_gamma   90.00
#
_symmetry.space_group_name_H-M   'P 1'
#
loop_
_entity.id
_entity.type
_entity.pdbx_description
1 polymer ?
#
loop_
_entity_poly.entity_id
_entity_poly.type
_entity_poly.pdbx_seq_one_letter_code
_entity_poly.pdbx_strand_id
1 'polypeptide(L)' 'MDHAYILQNKDREAVAIAIEEDEAMKWCRENEGTYRMVPLHLSARIEIKIMAPTMPKELLKGW' A
#
# COMPACT_ATOMS: atom_id res chain seq x y z
N MET A 1 17.21 -9.64 -8.52
CA MET A 1 16.49 -9.34 -7.26
C MET A 1 15.03 -9.25 -7.63
N ASP A 2 14.17 -9.96 -6.92
CA ASP A 2 12.72 -9.84 -7.14
C ASP A 2 12.25 -8.49 -6.60
N HIS A 3 11.24 -7.92 -7.24
CA HIS A 3 10.66 -6.64 -6.87
C HIS A 3 9.19 -6.85 -6.57
N ALA A 4 8.65 -5.96 -5.74
CA ALA A 4 7.22 -5.81 -5.57
C ALA A 4 6.85 -4.35 -5.83
N TYR A 5 5.61 -4.13 -6.26
CA TYR A 5 5.07 -2.83 -6.60
C TYR A 5 4.00 -2.49 -5.58
N ILE A 6 4.29 -1.54 -4.70
CA ILE A 6 3.31 -1.04 -3.73
C ILE A 6 2.40 -0.07 -4.47
N LEU A 7 1.13 -0.41 -4.58
CA LEU A 7 0.10 0.39 -5.23
C LEU A 7 -0.41 1.44 -4.26
N GLN A 8 -0.48 2.69 -4.72
CA GLN A 8 -0.86 3.86 -3.95
C GLN A 8 -2.05 4.57 -4.58
N ASN A 9 -3.05 4.92 -3.78
CA ASN A 9 -4.20 5.71 -4.23
C ASN A 9 -3.78 7.19 -4.50
N LYS A 10 -4.74 8.02 -4.94
CA LYS A 10 -4.56 9.46 -5.16
C LYS A 10 -4.04 10.23 -3.94
N ASP A 11 -4.34 9.73 -2.73
CA ASP A 11 -3.92 10.29 -1.45
C ASP A 11 -2.53 9.76 -1.00
N ARG A 12 -1.87 8.99 -1.87
CA ARG A 12 -0.56 8.33 -1.68
C ARG A 12 -0.55 7.24 -0.60
N GLU A 13 -1.71 6.78 -0.17
CA GLU A 13 -1.84 5.67 0.78
C GLU A 13 -1.62 4.34 0.06
N ALA A 14 -0.84 3.46 0.68
CA ALA A 14 -0.62 2.11 0.15
C ALA A 14 -1.88 1.26 0.32
N VAL A 15 -2.41 0.74 -0.78
CA VAL A 15 -3.68 -0.03 -0.79
C VAL A 15 -3.51 -1.48 -1.21
N ALA A 16 -2.46 -1.80 -1.98
CA ALA A 16 -2.21 -3.15 -2.46
C ALA A 16 -0.72 -3.35 -2.83
N ILE A 17 -0.36 -4.60 -3.12
CA ILE A 17 0.95 -4.98 -3.63
C ILE A 17 0.75 -5.85 -4.88
N ALA A 18 1.45 -5.55 -5.97
CA ALA A 18 1.59 -6.40 -7.14
C ALA A 18 3.02 -6.97 -7.22
N ILE A 19 3.16 -8.18 -7.73
CA ILE A 19 4.48 -8.83 -7.95
C ILE A 19 4.96 -8.58 -9.38
N GLU A 20 4.03 -8.30 -10.30
CA GLU A 20 4.31 -7.99 -11.70
C GLU A 20 4.08 -6.50 -12.00
N GLU A 21 4.94 -5.92 -12.85
CA GLU A 21 4.85 -4.50 -13.22
C GLU A 21 3.59 -4.20 -14.05
N ASP A 22 3.22 -5.13 -14.93
CA ASP A 22 2.05 -4.98 -15.81
C ASP A 22 0.74 -4.91 -15.02
N GLU A 23 0.61 -5.70 -13.95
CA GLU A 23 -0.52 -5.63 -13.03
C GLU A 23 -0.57 -4.29 -12.29
N ALA A 24 0.59 -3.79 -11.83
CA ALA A 24 0.69 -2.50 -11.17
C ALA A 24 0.29 -1.35 -12.10
N MET A 25 0.78 -1.35 -13.34
CA MET A 25 0.43 -0.36 -14.36
C MET A 25 -1.06 -0.40 -14.71
N LYS A 26 -1.64 -1.59 -14.88
CA LYS A 26 -3.06 -1.75 -15.16
C LYS A 26 -3.90 -1.16 -14.04
N TRP A 27 -3.59 -1.50 -12.79
CA TRP A 27 -4.30 -0.98 -11.62
C TRP A 27 -4.22 0.55 -11.54
N CYS A 28 -3.04 1.14 -11.76
CA CYS A 28 -2.87 2.60 -11.73
C CYS A 28 -3.70 3.32 -12.80
N ARG A 29 -3.82 2.75 -14.00
CA ARG A 29 -4.67 3.31 -15.07
C ARG A 29 -6.16 3.27 -14.72
N GLU A 30 -6.60 2.21 -14.05
CA GLU A 30 -8.01 2.02 -13.69
C GLU A 30 -8.43 2.82 -12.45
N ASN A 31 -7.50 3.16 -11.56
CA ASN A 31 -7.79 3.74 -10.23
C ASN A 31 -7.19 5.14 -10.01
N GLU A 32 -6.66 5.78 -11.07
CA GLU A 32 -5.94 7.07 -10.98
C GLU A 32 -4.84 7.05 -9.90
N GLY A 33 -4.19 5.89 -9.75
CA GLY A 33 -3.20 5.62 -8.71
C GLY A 33 -1.76 5.78 -9.20
N THR A 34 -0.82 5.55 -8.29
CA THR A 34 0.61 5.41 -8.61
C THR A 34 1.15 4.14 -7.97
N TYR A 35 2.37 3.74 -8.32
CA TYR A 35 3.04 2.63 -7.64
C TYR A 35 4.49 2.99 -7.35
N ARG A 36 5.07 2.36 -6.31
CA ARG A 36 6.51 2.40 -6.04
C ARG A 36 7.09 1.00 -6.04
N MET A 37 8.22 0.84 -6.71
CA MET A 37 8.97 -0.41 -6.72
C MET A 37 9.77 -0.54 -5.42
N VAL A 38 9.71 -1.70 -4.80
CA VAL A 38 10.49 -2.05 -3.60
C VAL A 38 11.19 -3.39 -3.80
N PRO A 39 12.38 -3.59 -3.22
CA PRO A 39 13.04 -4.88 -3.23
C PRO A 39 12.19 -5.91 -2.46
N LEU A 40 11.96 -7.06 -3.09
CA LEU A 40 11.26 -8.19 -2.48
C LEU A 40 12.29 -9.25 -2.05
N HIS A 41 12.47 -9.38 -0.74
CA HIS A 41 13.24 -10.48 -0.18
C HIS A 41 12.27 -11.59 0.23
N LEU A 42 12.14 -12.64 -0.58
CA LEU A 42 11.22 -13.77 -0.35
C LEU A 42 11.43 -14.50 0.99
N SER A 43 12.59 -14.31 1.64
CA SER A 43 12.90 -14.86 2.98
C SER A 43 12.76 -13.86 4.13
N ALA A 44 12.50 -12.58 3.86
CA ALA A 44 12.29 -11.57 4.88
C ALA A 44 10.80 -11.47 5.21
N ARG A 45 10.43 -11.49 6.50
CA ARG A 45 9.08 -11.14 6.92
C ARG A 45 8.78 -9.71 6.50
N ILE A 46 7.84 -9.52 5.58
CA ILE A 46 7.35 -8.20 5.18
C ILE A 46 6.25 -7.82 6.16
N GLU A 47 6.57 -6.93 7.10
CA GLU A 47 5.58 -6.38 8.03
C GLU A 47 4.88 -5.18 7.37
N ILE A 48 3.67 -5.39 6.87
CA ILE A 48 2.82 -4.30 6.36
C ILE A 48 2.11 -3.68 7.56
N LYS A 49 2.63 -2.55 8.06
CA LYS A 49 1.96 -1.76 9.10
C LYS A 49 0.90 -0.87 8.46
N ILE A 50 -0.35 -1.31 8.48
CA ILE A 50 -1.50 -0.47 8.16
C ILE A 50 -1.70 0.46 9.36
N MET A 51 -1.29 1.73 9.21
CA MET A 51 -1.59 2.76 10.20
C MET A 51 -3.06 3.15 10.06
N ALA A 52 -3.90 2.71 10.99
CA ALA A 52 -5.22 3.28 11.11
C ALA A 52 -5.10 4.78 11.44
N PRO A 53 -5.95 5.66 10.88
CA PRO A 53 -5.97 7.06 11.26
C PRO A 53 -6.18 7.17 12.77
N THR A 54 -5.49 8.13 13.40
CA THR A 54 -5.62 8.36 14.84
C THR A 54 -7.07 8.70 15.15
N MET A 55 -7.75 7.87 15.94
CA MET A 55 -9.14 8.09 16.33
C MET A 55 -9.23 9.42 17.10
N PRO A 56 -10.05 10.40 16.65
CA PRO A 56 -10.23 11.66 17.36
C PRO A 56 -10.63 11.42 18.82
N LYS A 57 -9.96 12.10 19.75
CA LYS A 57 -10.21 11.95 21.20
C LYS A 57 -11.67 12.23 21.60
N GLU A 58 -12.41 12.96 20.78
CA GLU A 58 -13.84 13.24 20.96
C GLU A 58 -14.70 11.97 20.88
N LEU A 59 -14.30 10.98 20.07
CA LEU A 59 -15.01 9.70 19.92
C LEU A 59 -14.71 8.71 21.05
N LEU A 60 -13.66 8.96 21.85
CA LEU A 60 -13.26 8.11 22.98
C LEU A 60 -14.03 8.43 24.28
N LYS A 61 -14.86 9.49 24.32
CA LYS A 61 -15.60 9.91 25.52
C LYS A 61 -16.92 9.16 25.78
N GLY A 62 -17.14 8.03 25.14
CA GLY A 62 -18.40 7.28 25.22
C GLY A 62 -18.28 5.82 25.67
N TRP A 63 -17.13 5.39 26.20
CA TRP A 63 -16.91 4.03 26.73
C TRP A 63 -16.65 4.07 28.23
#